data_AF-A0A959CTC6-F1
#
_entry.id   AF-A0A959CTC6-F1
#
_cell.length_a   1.000
_cell.length_b   1.000
_cell.length_c   1.000
_cell.angle_alpha   90.00
_cell.angle_beta   90.00
_cell.angle_gamma   90.00
#
_symmetry.space_group_name_H-M   'P 1'
#
loop_
_entity.id
_entity.type
_entity.pdbx_description
1 polymer ?
#
loop_
_entity_poly.entity_id
_entity_poly.type
_entity_poly.pdbx_seq_one_letter_code
_entity_poly.pdbx_strand_id
1 'polypeptide(L)'
;YNGFEGVNNIRLALPSFQRRIYPLHSAQVNYPGGSRPMELVEDLNEVAEQSLRDRFHRELASALVRLAAKEAVEASLRSIKTKKKDKDDEGEKGEKDEKKKDKEDEYSDTAGQILGGAMDIINAVTERADIRSWQSLPAEIYYQRIPLKKGPNEIKICFYNQYHQRMEEYSFFLQGEGGLTVRNVITPDSRVIQPSEKTILP
;
A
#
# COMPACT_ATOMS: atom_id res chain seq x y z
N TYR A 1 -26.41 -20.68 -24.28
CA TYR A 1 -26.75 -19.50 -23.47
C TYR A 1 -25.47 -18.70 -23.23
N ASN A 2 -25.20 -17.71 -24.09
CA ASN A 2 -24.04 -16.81 -23.95
C ASN A 2 -24.45 -15.61 -23.09
N GLY A 3 -24.34 -15.76 -21.77
CA GLY A 3 -24.79 -14.75 -20.79
C GLY A 3 -23.80 -13.62 -20.48
N PHE A 4 -22.72 -13.46 -21.26
CA PHE A 4 -21.62 -12.54 -20.92
C PHE A 4 -21.25 -11.51 -22.01
N GLU A 5 -22.02 -11.38 -23.09
CA GLU A 5 -21.73 -10.44 -24.20
C GLU A 5 -21.87 -8.93 -23.85
N GLY A 6 -22.16 -8.57 -22.59
CA GLY A 6 -22.39 -7.17 -22.20
C GLY A 6 -21.68 -6.69 -20.93
N VAL A 7 -20.82 -7.50 -20.30
CA VAL A 7 -20.19 -7.09 -19.04
C VAL A 7 -18.93 -6.25 -19.32
N ASN A 8 -19.11 -4.93 -19.42
CA ASN A 8 -18.00 -3.99 -19.33
C ASN A 8 -17.38 -4.10 -17.94
N ASN A 9 -16.18 -4.65 -17.86
CA ASN A 9 -15.49 -4.84 -16.60
C ASN A 9 -14.80 -3.52 -16.22
N ILE A 10 -15.60 -2.56 -15.73
CA ILE A 10 -15.07 -1.33 -15.12
C ILE A 10 -14.27 -1.74 -13.89
N ARG A 11 -12.97 -1.45 -13.91
CA ARG A 11 -12.05 -1.71 -12.80
C ARG A 11 -11.47 -0.38 -12.35
N LEU A 12 -11.76 -0.03 -11.09
CA LEU A 12 -11.21 1.14 -10.43
C LEU A 12 -10.28 0.67 -9.31
N ALA A 13 -9.02 1.08 -9.35
CA ALA A 13 -8.11 0.86 -8.23
C ALA A 13 -8.26 2.03 -7.25
N LEU A 14 -8.53 1.71 -5.99
CA LEU A 14 -8.60 2.71 -4.92
C LEU A 14 -7.59 2.36 -3.84
N PRO A 15 -6.99 3.37 -3.19
CA PRO A 15 -6.10 3.15 -2.06
C PRO A 15 -6.86 2.51 -0.90
N SER A 16 -6.19 1.64 -0.15
CA SER A 16 -6.73 1.07 1.08
C SER A 16 -5.64 1.00 2.14
N PHE A 17 -6.04 1.14 3.39
CA PHE A 17 -5.17 0.92 4.54
C PHE A 17 -5.79 -0.18 5.40
N GLN A 18 -4.97 -1.15 5.79
CA GLN A 18 -5.38 -2.23 6.68
C GLN A 18 -4.67 -2.04 8.01
N ARG A 19 -5.45 -1.79 9.06
CA ARG A 19 -4.92 -1.67 10.43
C ARG A 19 -4.28 -2.99 10.83
N ARG A 20 -3.06 -2.91 11.36
CA ARG A 20 -2.33 -4.09 11.82
C ARG A 20 -2.54 -4.25 13.32
N ILE A 21 -3.10 -5.38 13.71
CA ILE A 21 -3.32 -5.77 15.11
C ILE A 21 -2.14 -6.63 15.55
N TYR A 22 -1.55 -6.30 16.70
CA TYR A 22 -0.41 -7.03 17.26
C TYR A 22 -0.80 -7.65 18.61
N PRO A 23 -0.21 -8.81 18.96
CA PRO A 23 -0.46 -9.43 20.25
C PRO A 23 0.17 -8.66 21.42
N LEU A 24 1.12 -7.76 21.14
CA LEU A 24 1.79 -6.91 22.11
C LEU A 24 1.00 -5.63 22.32
N HIS A 25 0.81 -5.22 23.58
CA HIS A 25 0.05 -4.03 23.94
C HIS A 25 0.85 -3.04 24.80
N SER A 26 1.83 -3.53 25.56
CA SER A 26 2.72 -2.64 26.32
C SER A 26 4.09 -3.29 26.53
N ALA A 27 5.06 -2.47 26.91
CA ALA A 27 6.40 -2.90 27.25
C ALA A 27 6.90 -2.20 28.50
N GLN A 28 7.79 -2.85 29.23
CA GLN A 28 8.47 -2.32 30.40
C GLN A 28 9.97 -2.56 30.25
N VAL A 29 10.77 -1.54 30.53
CA VAL A 29 12.22 -1.62 30.54
C VAL A 29 12.73 -1.78 31.96
N ASN A 30 13.45 -2.87 32.21
CA ASN A 30 14.16 -3.17 33.44
C ASN A 30 15.66 -2.89 33.23
N TYR A 31 16.24 -2.13 34.15
CA TYR A 31 17.64 -1.72 34.11
C TYR A 31 18.21 -1.67 35.54
N PRO A 32 19.54 -1.56 35.75
CA PRO A 32 20.13 -1.63 37.09
C PRO A 32 19.69 -0.54 38.08
N GLY A 33 18.99 0.49 37.60
CA GLY A 33 18.46 1.59 38.40
C GLY A 33 16.95 1.52 38.63
N GLY A 34 16.28 0.46 38.19
CA GLY A 34 14.84 0.24 38.41
C GLY A 34 14.11 -0.26 37.16
N SER A 35 12.81 -0.04 37.16
CA SER A 35 11.92 -0.42 36.07
C SER A 35 11.08 0.77 35.64
N ARG A 36 10.86 0.93 34.35
CA ARG A 36 9.99 1.98 33.78
C ARG A 36 9.10 1.40 32.69
N PRO A 37 7.81 1.75 32.65
CA PRO A 37 6.98 1.45 31.48
C PRO A 37 7.54 2.17 30.26
N MET A 38 7.36 1.59 29.08
CA MET A 38 7.62 2.28 27.82
C MET A 38 6.43 3.17 27.48
N GLU A 39 6.68 4.38 26.99
CA GLU A 39 5.63 5.34 26.65
C GLU A 39 5.33 5.28 25.15
N LEU A 40 4.05 5.26 24.79
CA LEU A 40 3.62 5.37 23.39
C LEU A 40 3.92 6.79 22.90
N VAL A 41 4.74 6.90 21.86
CA VAL A 41 5.06 8.17 21.21
C VAL A 41 4.15 8.40 20.02
N GLU A 42 3.92 7.35 19.22
CA GLU A 42 3.17 7.47 17.97
C GLU A 42 2.42 6.18 17.65
N ASP A 43 1.14 6.30 17.27
CA ASP A 43 0.35 5.23 16.64
C ASP A 43 0.31 5.48 15.12
N LEU A 44 1.14 4.74 14.38
CA LEU A 44 1.25 4.84 12.93
C LEU A 44 0.03 4.26 12.22
N ASN A 45 -0.76 3.40 12.86
CA ASN A 45 -2.04 2.97 12.27
C ASN A 45 -2.99 4.17 12.18
N GLU A 46 -3.11 4.95 13.25
CA GLU A 46 -3.96 6.15 13.27
C GLU A 46 -3.48 7.21 12.27
N VAL A 47 -2.18 7.48 12.25
CA VAL A 47 -1.58 8.43 11.29
C VAL A 47 -1.81 7.99 9.86
N ALA A 48 -1.61 6.71 9.55
CA ALA A 48 -1.79 6.18 8.20
C ALA A 48 -3.26 6.21 7.78
N GLU A 49 -4.18 5.87 8.68
CA GLU A 49 -5.62 5.94 8.42
C GLU A 49 -6.07 7.39 8.16
N GLN A 50 -5.62 8.33 9.00
CA GLN A 50 -5.92 9.74 8.84
C GLN A 50 -5.33 10.30 7.54
N SER A 51 -4.06 9.97 7.25
CA SER A 51 -3.41 10.37 6.01
C SER A 51 -4.13 9.84 4.77
N LEU A 52 -4.67 8.61 4.83
CA LEU A 52 -5.48 8.04 3.76
C LEU A 52 -6.79 8.81 3.60
N ARG A 53 -7.50 9.09 4.70
CA ARG A 53 -8.77 9.85 4.66
C ARG A 53 -8.58 11.22 4.01
N ASP A 54 -7.53 11.94 4.39
CA ASP A 54 -7.25 13.30 3.90
C ASP A 54 -6.99 13.33 2.37
N ARG A 55 -6.35 12.29 1.83
CA ARG A 55 -6.04 12.20 0.39
C ARG A 55 -7.11 11.48 -0.43
N PHE A 56 -7.96 10.69 0.23
CA PHE A 56 -8.89 9.77 -0.43
C PHE A 56 -9.80 10.47 -1.44
N HIS A 57 -10.37 11.63 -1.07
CA HIS A 57 -11.30 12.35 -1.96
C HIS A 57 -10.64 12.80 -3.26
N ARG A 58 -9.39 13.26 -3.20
CA ARG A 58 -8.63 13.67 -4.38
C ARG A 58 -8.24 12.47 -5.24
N GLU A 59 -7.84 11.37 -4.60
CA GLU A 59 -7.48 10.13 -5.30
C GLU A 59 -8.71 9.50 -5.97
N LEU A 60 -9.85 9.45 -5.28
CA LEU A 60 -11.13 9.02 -5.83
C LEU A 60 -11.55 9.88 -7.01
N ALA A 61 -11.52 11.22 -6.88
CA ALA A 61 -11.89 12.12 -7.97
C ALA A 61 -11.00 11.91 -9.20
N SER A 62 -9.68 11.78 -8.99
CA SER A 62 -8.72 11.52 -10.07
C SER A 62 -8.99 10.18 -10.76
N ALA A 63 -9.30 9.15 -9.97
CA ALA A 63 -9.60 7.82 -10.47
C ALA A 63 -10.92 7.82 -11.28
N LEU A 64 -11.94 8.55 -10.82
CA LEU A 64 -13.22 8.72 -11.53
C LEU A 64 -13.04 9.48 -12.86
N VAL A 65 -12.22 10.54 -12.88
CA VAL A 65 -11.90 11.26 -14.13
C VAL A 65 -11.19 10.33 -15.12
N ARG A 66 -10.23 9.54 -14.65
CA ARG A 66 -9.55 8.55 -15.49
C ARG A 66 -10.51 7.49 -16.02
N LEU A 67 -11.44 7.03 -15.20
CA LEU A 67 -12.47 6.09 -15.62
C LEU A 67 -13.38 6.69 -16.70
N ALA A 68 -13.84 7.92 -16.51
CA ALA A 68 -14.65 8.62 -17.51
C ALA A 68 -13.91 8.80 -18.85
N ALA A 69 -12.62 9.15 -18.80
CA ALA A 69 -11.78 9.23 -19.98
C ALA A 69 -11.65 7.86 -20.69
N LYS A 70 -11.49 6.77 -19.94
CA LYS A 70 -11.44 5.41 -20.49
C LYS A 70 -12.75 5.03 -21.19
N GLU A 71 -13.89 5.27 -20.57
CA GLU A 71 -15.20 5.00 -21.18
C GLU A 71 -15.44 5.82 -22.46
N ALA A 72 -15.03 7.10 -22.46
CA ALA A 72 -15.15 7.96 -23.65
C ALA A 72 -14.32 7.43 -24.83
N VAL A 73 -13.07 7.00 -24.57
CA VAL A 73 -12.20 6.39 -25.58
C VAL A 73 -12.79 5.06 -26.04
N GLU A 74 -13.23 4.19 -25.14
CA GLU A 74 -13.86 2.91 -25.50
C GLU A 74 -15.12 3.11 -26.36
N ALA A 75 -16.00 4.05 -26.00
CA ALA A 75 -17.20 4.37 -26.78
C ALA A 75 -16.84 4.86 -28.19
N SER A 76 -15.82 5.71 -28.31
CA SER A 76 -15.33 6.19 -29.62
C SER A 76 -14.80 5.04 -30.47
N LEU A 77 -14.01 4.13 -29.90
CA LEU A 77 -13.48 2.95 -30.59
C LEU A 77 -14.58 1.98 -30.97
N ARG A 78 -15.60 1.79 -30.12
CA ARG A 78 -16.79 0.97 -30.46
C ARG A 78 -17.52 1.55 -31.66
N SER A 79 -17.73 2.87 -31.70
CA SER A 79 -18.38 3.54 -32.83
C SER A 79 -17.58 3.45 -34.14
N ILE A 80 -16.25 3.39 -34.05
CA ILE A 80 -15.36 3.19 -35.22
C ILE A 80 -15.37 1.71 -35.65
N LYS A 81 -15.30 0.77 -34.71
CA LYS A 81 -15.38 -0.68 -34.99
C LYS A 81 -16.67 -1.07 -35.70
N THR A 82 -17.83 -0.55 -35.27
CA THR A 82 -19.11 -0.83 -35.94
C THR A 82 -19.14 -0.26 -37.35
N LYS A 83 -18.68 1.00 -37.55
CA LYS A 83 -18.59 1.61 -38.88
C LYS A 83 -17.62 0.92 -39.84
N LYS A 84 -16.53 0.32 -39.33
CA LYS A 84 -15.58 -0.46 -40.13
C LYS A 84 -16.19 -1.82 -40.53
N LYS A 85 -16.89 -2.47 -39.59
CA LYS A 85 -17.61 -3.72 -39.83
C LYS A 85 -18.76 -3.59 -40.84
N ASP A 86 -19.48 -2.46 -40.82
CA ASP A 86 -20.53 -2.17 -41.81
C ASP A 86 -19.96 -1.85 -43.21
N LYS A 87 -18.71 -1.38 -43.32
CA LYS A 87 -18.02 -1.12 -44.60
C LYS A 87 -17.39 -2.35 -45.23
N ASP A 88 -17.11 -3.39 -44.45
CA ASP A 88 -16.54 -4.65 -44.95
C ASP A 88 -17.63 -5.61 -45.47
N ASP A 89 -18.92 -5.37 -45.16
CA ASP A 89 -20.07 -6.16 -45.61
C ASP A 89 -20.85 -5.54 -46.80
N GLU A 90 -20.56 -4.30 -47.21
CA GLU A 90 -21.22 -3.65 -48.37
C GLU A 90 -20.29 -3.57 -49.58
N GLY A 91 -20.46 -4.54 -50.49
CA GLY A 91 -19.95 -4.46 -51.85
C GLY A 91 -20.61 -3.32 -52.64
N GLU A 92 -19.76 -2.39 -53.10
CA GLU A 92 -19.86 -1.54 -54.31
C GLU A 92 -21.23 -0.97 -54.75
N LYS A 93 -21.38 0.37 -54.72
CA LYS A 93 -21.44 1.26 -55.91
C LYS A 93 -21.89 2.71 -55.59
N GLY A 94 -21.21 3.69 -56.19
CA GLY A 94 -21.81 4.96 -56.64
C GLY A 94 -21.16 6.27 -56.14
N GLU A 95 -20.52 7.00 -57.05
CA GLU A 95 -20.00 8.40 -57.02
C GLU A 95 -20.91 9.45 -56.35
N LYS A 96 -20.52 10.67 -55.95
CA LYS A 96 -19.30 11.51 -55.83
C LYS A 96 -19.76 12.72 -55.00
N ASP A 97 -18.92 13.26 -54.10
CA ASP A 97 -18.62 14.71 -54.09
C ASP A 97 -17.57 15.08 -53.02
N GLU A 98 -16.76 16.08 -53.39
CA GLU A 98 -15.40 16.32 -52.94
C GLU A 98 -15.26 17.08 -51.61
N LYS A 99 -14.26 16.69 -50.78
CA LYS A 99 -13.10 17.55 -50.45
C LYS A 99 -12.08 16.90 -49.50
N LYS A 100 -10.84 16.77 -50.02
CA LYS A 100 -9.51 16.90 -49.36
C LYS A 100 -9.28 16.18 -48.00
N LYS A 101 -8.48 15.10 -48.01
CA LYS A 101 -7.02 15.09 -47.74
C LYS A 101 -6.51 13.66 -47.46
N ASP A 102 -5.42 13.32 -48.14
CA ASP A 102 -4.26 12.50 -47.71
C ASP A 102 -4.57 11.10 -47.12
N LYS A 103 -4.59 10.04 -47.95
CA LYS A 103 -3.45 9.13 -48.17
C LYS A 103 -2.73 8.71 -46.88
N GLU A 104 -3.30 7.74 -46.14
CA GLU A 104 -2.58 6.89 -45.16
C GLU A 104 -3.45 5.69 -44.72
N ASP A 105 -4.08 4.99 -45.68
CA ASP A 105 -5.12 3.98 -45.38
C ASP A 105 -4.61 2.56 -45.05
N GLU A 106 -3.31 2.28 -45.13
CA GLU A 106 -2.78 0.91 -45.03
C GLU A 106 -1.75 0.72 -43.90
N TYR A 107 -1.82 1.53 -42.86
CA TYR A 107 -1.05 1.34 -41.62
C TYR A 107 -1.95 1.35 -40.38
N SER A 108 -3.25 1.14 -40.53
CA SER A 108 -4.24 1.39 -39.48
C SER A 108 -4.59 0.18 -38.61
N ASP A 109 -4.46 -1.05 -39.11
CA ASP A 109 -4.90 -2.24 -38.39
C ASP A 109 -3.83 -2.74 -37.40
N THR A 110 -2.56 -2.78 -37.83
CA THR A 110 -1.46 -3.15 -36.94
C THR A 110 -1.04 -1.98 -36.05
N ALA A 111 -1.02 -0.74 -36.56
CA ALA A 111 -0.77 0.42 -35.70
C ALA A 111 -1.96 0.69 -34.76
N GLY A 112 -3.21 0.46 -35.16
CA GLY A 112 -4.36 0.57 -34.25
C GLY A 112 -4.34 -0.47 -33.14
N GLN A 113 -3.91 -1.70 -33.43
CA GLN A 113 -3.73 -2.76 -32.41
C GLN A 113 -2.49 -2.53 -31.53
N ILE A 114 -1.36 -2.08 -32.10
CA ILE A 114 -0.13 -1.76 -31.37
C ILE A 114 -0.32 -0.49 -30.51
N LEU A 115 -0.98 0.54 -31.03
CA LEU A 115 -1.31 1.76 -30.29
C LEU A 115 -2.36 1.48 -29.21
N GLY A 116 -3.32 0.58 -29.48
CA GLY A 116 -4.27 0.07 -28.48
C GLY A 116 -3.58 -0.64 -27.31
N GLY A 117 -2.68 -1.58 -27.60
CA GLY A 117 -1.90 -2.29 -26.56
C GLY A 117 -0.85 -1.42 -25.86
N ALA A 118 -0.26 -0.45 -26.56
CA ALA A 118 0.72 0.47 -25.99
C ALA A 118 0.07 1.52 -25.06
N MET A 119 -1.16 1.96 -25.33
CA MET A 119 -1.89 2.89 -24.46
C MET A 119 -2.30 2.24 -23.13
N ASP A 120 -2.65 0.96 -23.11
CA ASP A 120 -2.92 0.23 -21.87
C ASP A 120 -1.67 0.15 -20.96
N ILE A 121 -0.50 -0.03 -21.57
CA ILE A 121 0.80 -0.02 -20.86
C ILE A 121 1.13 1.38 -20.35
N ILE A 122 0.92 2.43 -21.15
CA ILE A 122 1.18 3.82 -20.74
C ILE A 122 0.21 4.28 -19.64
N ASN A 123 -1.05 3.83 -19.65
CA ASN A 123 -2.00 4.09 -18.56
C ASN A 123 -1.58 3.40 -17.25
N ALA A 124 -1.05 2.17 -17.31
CA ALA A 124 -0.49 1.49 -16.15
C ALA A 124 0.77 2.19 -15.61
N VAL A 125 1.54 2.87 -16.48
CA VAL A 125 2.78 3.59 -16.12
C VAL A 125 2.53 5.03 -15.67
N THR A 126 1.46 5.69 -16.14
CA THR A 126 1.09 7.06 -15.75
C THR A 126 0.31 7.11 -14.43
N GLU A 127 -0.11 5.97 -13.90
CA GLU A 127 -0.56 5.86 -12.53
C GLU A 127 0.63 6.06 -11.58
N ARG A 128 0.72 7.27 -11.01
CA ARG A 128 1.70 7.58 -9.96
C ARG A 128 1.32 6.78 -8.71
N ALA A 129 1.95 5.62 -8.53
CA ALA A 129 1.81 4.84 -7.31
C ALA A 129 2.31 5.67 -6.11
N ASP A 130 1.53 5.66 -5.04
CA ASP A 130 1.97 6.22 -3.78
C ASP A 130 3.17 5.40 -3.26
N ILE A 131 4.35 6.01 -3.27
CA ILE A 131 5.58 5.41 -2.75
C ILE A 131 5.62 5.36 -1.21
N ARG A 132 4.60 5.89 -0.53
CA ARG A 132 4.46 5.83 0.93
C ARG A 132 3.72 4.56 1.32
N SER A 133 4.45 3.45 1.40
CA SER A 133 3.90 2.22 1.97
C SER A 133 3.92 2.31 3.49
N TRP A 134 2.86 2.85 4.08
CA TRP A 134 2.68 2.82 5.55
C TRP A 134 2.72 1.38 6.10
N GLN A 135 2.47 0.38 5.25
CA GLN A 135 2.57 -1.04 5.61
C GLN A 135 4.00 -1.54 5.88
N SER A 136 5.05 -0.82 5.48
CA SER A 136 6.43 -1.21 5.80
C SER A 136 6.92 -0.66 7.15
N LEU A 137 6.20 0.31 7.72
CA LEU A 137 6.54 0.90 9.02
C LEU A 137 6.03 0.02 10.16
N PRO A 138 6.60 0.12 11.38
CA PRO A 138 5.96 -0.44 12.57
C PRO A 138 4.57 0.18 12.77
N ALA A 139 3.70 -0.48 13.54
CA ALA A 139 2.39 0.07 13.84
C ALA A 139 2.41 1.09 14.98
N GLU A 140 3.27 0.90 15.96
CA GLU A 140 3.38 1.77 17.13
C GLU A 140 4.86 1.99 17.42
N ILE A 141 5.20 3.20 17.88
CA ILE A 141 6.54 3.54 18.36
C ILE A 141 6.45 3.85 19.84
N TYR A 142 7.22 3.08 20.62
CA TYR A 142 7.38 3.30 22.04
C TYR A 142 8.78 3.82 22.36
N TYR A 143 8.86 4.67 23.37
CA TYR A 143 10.11 5.29 23.81
C TYR A 143 10.21 5.34 25.32
N GLN A 144 11.41 5.13 25.84
CA GLN A 144 11.73 5.42 27.23
C GLN A 144 13.18 5.83 27.38
N ARG A 145 13.42 6.91 28.13
CA ARG A 145 14.75 7.28 28.60
C ARG A 145 15.04 6.59 29.93
N ILE A 146 16.18 5.92 30.00
CA ILE A 146 16.70 5.29 31.22
C ILE A 146 18.13 5.79 31.50
N PRO A 147 18.47 6.10 32.76
CA PRO A 147 19.85 6.43 33.13
C PRO A 147 20.70 5.15 33.21
N LEU A 148 21.88 5.18 32.59
CA LEU A 148 22.86 4.10 32.66
C LEU A 148 23.89 4.37 33.76
N LYS A 149 24.28 3.32 34.50
CA LYS A 149 25.44 3.38 35.41
C LYS A 149 26.73 3.33 34.57
N LYS A 150 27.82 3.91 35.08
CA LYS A 150 29.14 3.77 34.42
C LYS A 150 29.53 2.28 34.40
N GLY A 151 29.97 1.78 33.24
CA GLY A 151 30.30 0.36 33.07
C GLY A 151 29.16 -0.46 32.44
N PRO A 152 29.18 -1.80 32.54
CA PRO A 152 28.19 -2.65 31.91
C PRO A 152 26.82 -2.54 32.59
N ASN A 153 25.78 -2.37 31.78
CA ASN A 153 24.37 -2.36 32.21
C ASN A 153 23.64 -3.47 31.45
N GLU A 154 22.99 -4.36 32.18
CA GLU A 154 22.04 -5.30 31.58
C GLU A 154 20.67 -4.61 31.44
N ILE A 155 20.17 -4.53 30.21
CA ILE A 155 18.86 -3.95 29.89
C ILE A 155 17.94 -5.07 29.44
N LYS A 156 16.74 -5.14 30.03
CA LYS A 156 15.71 -6.12 29.69
C LYS A 156 14.43 -5.40 29.33
N ILE A 157 13.82 -5.80 28.22
CA ILE A 157 12.51 -5.30 27.78
C ILE A 157 11.53 -6.44 27.92
N CYS A 158 10.59 -6.29 28.86
CA CYS A 158 9.48 -7.19 29.06
C CYS A 158 8.29 -6.68 28.25
N PHE A 159 7.73 -7.51 27.37
CA PHE A 159 6.51 -7.18 26.67
C PHE A 159 5.29 -7.81 27.34
N TYR A 160 4.12 -7.21 27.15
CA TYR A 160 2.85 -7.68 27.69
C TYR A 160 1.78 -7.65 26.60
N ASN A 161 0.90 -8.65 26.61
CA ASN A 161 -0.27 -8.66 25.74
C ASN A 161 -1.45 -7.86 26.33
N GLN A 162 -2.55 -7.81 25.59
CA GLN A 162 -3.81 -7.17 26.01
C GLN A 162 -4.40 -7.73 27.32
N TYR A 163 -4.01 -8.95 27.73
CA TYR A 163 -4.42 -9.60 28.97
C TYR A 163 -3.41 -9.41 30.11
N HIS A 164 -2.43 -8.51 29.96
CA HIS A 164 -1.33 -8.28 30.90
C HIS A 164 -0.45 -9.52 31.16
N GLN A 165 -0.47 -10.50 30.26
CA GLN A 165 0.41 -11.66 30.34
C GLN A 165 1.78 -11.28 29.79
N ARG A 166 2.83 -11.61 30.54
CA ARG A 166 4.21 -11.40 30.12
C ARG A 166 4.51 -12.28 28.90
N MET A 167 5.02 -11.64 27.87
CA MET A 167 5.47 -12.26 26.63
C MET A 167 7.00 -12.44 26.65
N GLU A 168 7.59 -12.87 25.53
CA GLU A 168 9.05 -13.04 25.39
C GLU A 168 9.80 -11.79 25.86
N GLU A 169 10.97 -11.97 26.49
CA GLU A 169 11.82 -10.86 26.96
C GLU A 169 12.96 -10.63 25.99
N TYR A 170 13.27 -9.37 25.71
CA TYR A 170 14.46 -9.00 24.94
C TYR A 170 15.53 -8.41 25.86
N SER A 171 16.71 -9.03 25.90
CA SER A 171 17.80 -8.62 26.78
C SER A 171 19.07 -8.30 26.01
N PHE A 172 19.79 -7.28 26.45
CA PHE A 172 21.08 -6.87 25.87
C PHE A 172 21.92 -6.09 26.88
N PHE A 173 23.23 -6.09 26.66
CA PHE A 173 24.18 -5.33 27.47
C PHE A 173 24.52 -4.00 26.80
N LEU A 174 24.57 -2.94 27.60
CA LEU A 174 25.04 -1.61 27.20
C LEU A 174 26.17 -1.13 28.10
N GLN A 175 27.23 -0.62 27.49
CA GLN A 175 28.30 0.05 28.21
C GLN A 175 27.91 1.52 28.47
N GLY A 176 27.88 1.92 29.74
CA GLY A 176 27.67 3.30 30.15
C GLY A 176 28.98 4.08 30.13
N GLU A 177 29.13 4.94 29.13
CA GLU A 177 30.33 5.77 28.92
C GLU A 177 30.14 7.24 29.35
N GLY A 178 28.94 7.61 29.81
CA GLY A 178 28.60 8.98 30.22
C GLY A 178 28.01 9.85 29.09
N GLY A 179 27.86 9.30 27.88
CA GLY A 179 27.16 9.92 26.74
C GLY A 179 25.75 9.40 26.52
N LEU A 180 25.07 9.95 25.50
CA LEU A 180 23.77 9.45 25.03
C LEU A 180 23.98 8.25 24.10
N THR A 181 23.36 7.12 24.44
CA THR A 181 23.29 5.94 23.58
C THR A 181 21.85 5.66 23.22
N VAL A 182 21.57 5.50 21.92
CA VAL A 182 20.25 5.15 21.39
C VAL A 182 20.25 3.69 20.97
N ARG A 183 19.19 2.96 21.33
CA ARG A 183 18.96 1.58 20.90
C ARG A 183 17.51 1.41 20.49
N ASN A 184 17.30 0.61 19.45
CA ASN A 184 15.99 0.21 18.98
C ASN A 184 15.79 -1.29 19.17
N VAL A 185 14.54 -1.68 19.42
CA VAL A 185 14.07 -3.05 19.40
C VAL A 185 12.81 -3.06 18.56
N ILE A 186 12.70 -4.00 17.62
CA ILE A 186 11.61 -4.09 16.66
C ILE A 186 10.84 -5.38 16.94
N THR A 187 9.51 -5.29 16.90
CA THR A 187 8.61 -6.43 17.11
C THR A 187 7.55 -6.51 16.00
N PRO A 188 7.15 -7.72 15.56
CA PRO A 188 7.74 -9.01 15.92
C PRO A 188 9.12 -9.18 15.25
N ASP A 189 10.10 -9.66 16.00
CA ASP A 189 11.35 -10.18 15.42
C ASP A 189 11.07 -11.57 14.82
N SER A 190 12.06 -12.19 14.19
CA SER A 190 12.06 -13.57 13.66
C SER A 190 11.62 -14.68 14.63
N ARG A 191 11.34 -14.36 15.90
CA ARG A 191 10.91 -15.28 16.94
C ARG A 191 9.41 -15.15 17.16
N VAL A 192 8.73 -16.30 17.16
CA VAL A 192 7.32 -16.38 17.52
C VAL A 192 7.18 -16.02 18.99
N ILE A 193 6.59 -14.86 19.26
CA ILE A 193 6.36 -14.39 20.63
C ILE A 193 5.37 -15.35 21.30
N GLN A 194 5.86 -16.20 22.18
CA GLN A 194 5.04 -17.09 23.00
C GLN A 194 4.82 -16.44 24.39
N PRO A 195 3.70 -16.76 25.08
CA PRO A 195 3.56 -16.43 26.50
C PRO A 195 4.75 -17.00 27.27
N SER A 196 5.35 -16.22 28.19
CA SER A 196 6.43 -16.77 29.02
C SER A 196 5.87 -17.96 29.81
N GLU A 197 6.55 -19.12 29.76
CA GLU A 197 6.16 -20.27 30.59
C GLU A 197 6.00 -19.79 32.03
N LYS A 198 4.82 -20.04 32.63
CA LYS A 198 4.63 -19.79 34.05
C LYS A 198 5.69 -20.61 34.78
N THR A 199 6.66 -19.95 35.40
CA THR A 199 7.44 -20.57 36.47
C THR A 199 6.46 -20.89 37.58
N ILE A 200 5.94 -22.12 37.58
CA ILE A 200 5.29 -22.69 38.75
C ILE A 200 6.43 -22.84 39.75
N LEU A 201 6.55 -21.88 40.67
CA LEU A 201 7.42 -22.05 41.82
C LEU A 201 6.92 -23.27 42.59
N PRO A 202 7.80 -24.22 42.96
CA PRO A 202 7.43 -25.41 43.72
C PRO A 202 6.93 -25.07 45.13
#